data_AF-A0AAD9XIP6-F1
#
_entry.id   AF-A0AAD9XIP6-F1
#
_cell.length_a   1.000
_cell.length_b   1.000
_cell.length_c   1.000
_cell.angle_alpha   90.00
_cell.angle_beta   90.00
_cell.angle_gamma   90.00
#
_symmetry.space_group_name_H-M   'P 1'
#
loop_
_entity.id
_entity.type
_entity.pdbx_description
1 polymer ?
#
loop_
_entity_poly.entity_id
_entity_poly.type
_entity_poly.pdbx_seq_one_letter_code
_entity_poly.pdbx_strand_id
1 'polypeptide(L)' 'MKIDGREKHGHLTGYMTQPTATYLTYNKWRASDCQVKSWLFDAMQPNQMKRFIRYDTAKQV' A
#
# COMPACT_ATOMS: atom_id res chain seq x y z
N MET A 1 -6.31 -9.42 -11.56
CA MET A 1 -5.56 -8.22 -11.11
C MET A 1 -4.46 -8.66 -10.15
N LYS A 2 -3.19 -8.19 -10.30
CA LYS A 2 -2.03 -8.69 -9.50
C LYS A 2 -2.20 -8.52 -7.97
N ILE A 3 -3.00 -7.54 -7.54
CA ILE A 3 -3.18 -7.18 -6.13
C ILE A 3 -4.34 -7.97 -5.50
N ASP A 4 -5.45 -8.18 -6.22
CA ASP A 4 -6.57 -9.04 -5.77
C ASP A 4 -6.15 -10.49 -5.54
N GLY A 5 -5.40 -11.06 -6.50
CA GLY A 5 -4.92 -12.44 -6.38
C GLY A 5 -3.89 -12.67 -5.27
N ARG A 6 -3.50 -11.61 -4.53
CA ARG A 6 -2.56 -11.66 -3.41
C ARG A 6 -3.22 -11.26 -2.07
N GLU A 7 -4.55 -11.13 -2.06
CA GLU A 7 -5.33 -10.74 -0.87
C GLU A 7 -4.93 -9.37 -0.30
N LYS A 8 -4.32 -8.51 -1.13
CA LYS A 8 -3.86 -7.17 -0.73
C LYS A 8 -4.82 -6.04 -1.13
N HIS A 9 -5.98 -6.37 -1.70
CA HIS A 9 -7.01 -5.40 -2.12
C HIS A 9 -7.46 -4.47 -0.99
N GLY A 10 -7.43 -4.95 0.25
CA GLY A 10 -7.80 -4.16 1.42
C GLY A 10 -6.92 -2.92 1.65
N HIS A 11 -5.66 -2.93 1.19
CA HIS A 11 -4.78 -1.77 1.26
C HIS A 11 -5.18 -0.65 0.29
N LEU A 12 -5.74 -1.00 -0.88
CA LEU A 12 -6.19 -0.02 -1.88
C LEU A 12 -7.54 0.59 -1.52
N THR A 13 -8.47 -0.24 -1.04
CA THR A 13 -9.82 0.20 -0.67
C THR A 13 -9.87 0.87 0.70
N GLY A 14 -8.87 0.62 1.53
CA GLY A 14 -8.87 1.01 2.94
C GLY A 14 -9.76 0.12 3.82
N TYR A 15 -10.25 -1.01 3.29
CA TYR A 15 -10.85 -2.07 4.12
C TYR A 15 -9.86 -2.58 5.18
N MET A 16 -8.57 -2.66 4.81
CA MET A 16 -7.50 -2.98 5.76
C MET A 16 -7.03 -1.71 6.47
N THR A 17 -7.75 -1.32 7.52
CA THR A 17 -7.45 -0.12 8.30
C THR A 17 -6.10 -0.22 9.01
N GLN A 18 -5.41 0.91 9.14
CA GLN A 18 -4.19 1.02 9.93
C GLN A 18 -4.47 0.62 11.39
N PRO A 19 -3.81 -0.42 11.93
CA PRO A 19 -4.10 -0.90 13.27
C PRO A 19 -3.55 0.06 14.33
N THR A 20 -4.33 0.28 15.38
CA THR A 20 -3.97 1.14 16.52
C THR A 20 -3.14 0.39 17.58
N ALA A 21 -3.11 -0.95 17.55
CA ALA A 21 -3.10 -1.72 18.79
C ALA A 21 -1.77 -2.39 19.21
N THR A 22 -0.66 -2.30 18.47
CA THR A 22 0.69 -2.71 18.96
C THR A 22 1.77 -2.41 17.91
N TYR A 23 3.02 -2.21 18.35
CA TYR A 23 4.17 -2.07 17.42
C TYR A 23 4.28 -3.23 16.41
N LEU A 24 3.99 -4.46 16.85
CA LEU A 24 4.09 -5.65 16.00
C LEU A 24 3.01 -5.70 14.91
N THR A 25 1.75 -5.39 15.25
CA THR A 25 0.64 -5.40 14.29
C THR A 25 0.77 -4.25 13.30
N TYR A 26 1.19 -3.07 13.78
CA TYR A 26 1.50 -1.93 12.94
C TYR A 26 2.64 -2.21 11.95
N ASN A 27 3.74 -2.81 12.39
CA ASN A 27 4.86 -3.11 11.50
C ASN A 27 4.50 -4.13 10.41
N LYS A 28 3.73 -5.17 10.76
CA LYS A 28 3.23 -6.14 9.78
C LYS A 28 2.32 -5.48 8.74
N TRP A 29 1.41 -4.61 9.19
CA TRP A 29 0.54 -3.85 8.31
C TRP A 29 1.34 -2.89 7.41
N ARG A 30 2.30 -2.15 7.98
CA ARG A 30 3.16 -1.20 7.25
C ARG A 30 4.01 -1.89 6.20
N ALA A 31 4.60 -3.06 6.52
CA ALA A 31 5.38 -3.82 5.55
C ALA A 31 4.52 -4.28 4.37
N SER A 32 3.31 -4.75 4.66
CA SER A 32 2.32 -5.13 3.65
C SER A 32 1.88 -3.93 2.79
N ASP A 33 1.66 -2.76 3.40
CA ASP A 33 1.30 -1.53 2.69
C ASP A 33 2.44 -1.04 1.78
N CYS A 34 3.68 -1.02 2.28
CA CYS A 34 4.87 -0.68 1.48
C CYS A 34 5.03 -1.61 0.27
N GLN A 35 4.73 -2.91 0.44
CA GLN A 35 4.80 -3.88 -0.66
C GLN A 35 3.78 -3.56 -1.75
N VAL A 36 2.55 -3.18 -1.37
CA VAL A 36 1.52 -2.77 -2.34
C VAL A 36 1.94 -1.47 -3.05
N LYS A 37 2.47 -0.47 -2.32
CA LYS A 37 3.00 0.75 -2.93
C LYS A 37 4.10 0.47 -3.94
N SER A 38 5.04 -0.44 -3.63
CA SER A 38 6.08 -0.85 -4.56
C SER A 38 5.48 -1.39 -5.86
N TRP A 39 4.48 -2.27 -5.78
CA TRP A 39 3.83 -2.81 -6.98
C TRP A 39 3.07 -1.76 -7.79
N LEU A 40 2.48 -0.77 -7.13
CA LEU A 40 1.85 0.36 -7.81
C LEU A 40 2.91 1.20 -8.54
N PHE A 41 4.03 1.50 -7.89
CA PHE A 41 5.13 2.26 -8.51
C PHE A 41 5.79 1.50 -9.66
N ASP A 42 5.98 0.19 -9.54
CA ASP A 42 6.48 -0.67 -10.62
C ASP A 42 5.56 -0.67 -11.86
N ALA A 43 4.26 -0.43 -11.66
CA ALA A 43 3.27 -0.35 -12.73
C ALA A 43 3.10 1.08 -13.30
N MET A 44 3.72 2.09 -12.68
CA MET A 44 3.57 3.51 -13.05
C MET A 44 4.71 4.00 -13.94
N GLN A 45 4.39 4.97 -14.80
CA GLN A 45 5.43 5.76 -15.46
C GLN A 45 6.13 6.70 -14.47
N PRO A 46 7.42 7.05 -14.66
CA PRO A 46 8.18 7.88 -13.73
C PRO A 46 7.56 9.25 -13.43
N ASN A 47 6.85 9.84 -14.40
CA ASN A 47 6.13 11.11 -14.23
C ASN A 47 4.90 10.99 -13.31
N GLN A 48 4.20 9.84 -13.34
CA GLN A 48 3.07 9.55 -12.45
C GLN A 48 3.56 9.27 -11.03
N MET A 49 4.61 8.46 -10.89
CA MET A 49 5.18 8.09 -9.58
C MET A 49 5.54 9.32 -8.73
N LYS A 50 6.11 10.37 -9.35
CA LYS A 50 6.48 11.63 -8.65
C LYS A 50 5.31 12.28 -7.91
N ARG A 51 4.08 12.11 -8.40
CA ARG A 51 2.87 12.64 -7.75
C ARG A 51 2.54 11.89 -6.46
N PHE A 52 2.80 10.58 -6.44
CA PHE A 52 2.32 9.68 -5.38
C PHE A 52 3.39 9.28 -4.37
N ILE A 53 4.67 9.51 -4.66
CA ILE A 53 5.80 9.13 -3.77
C ILE A 53 5.71 9.74 -2.36
N ARG A 54 5.00 10.86 -2.21
CA ARG A 54 4.84 11.59 -0.95
C ARG A 54 3.74 11.05 -0.06
N TYR A 55 2.85 10.22 -0.60
CA TYR A 55 1.77 9.65 0.19
C TYR A 55 2.31 8.58 1.11
N ASP A 56 1.72 8.46 2.30
CA ASP A 56 2.17 7.52 3.31
C ASP A 56 1.69 6.10 2.99
N THR A 57 0.47 5.96 2.46
CA THR A 57 -0.19 4.66 2.29
C THR A 57 -0.52 4.29 0.84
N ALA A 58 -0.65 2.99 0.55
CA ALA A 58 -1.08 2.50 -0.76
C ALA A 58 -2.46 3.00 -1.19
N LYS A 59 -3.36 3.24 -0.24
CA LYS A 59 -4.70 3.79 -0.50
C LYS A 59 -4.67 5.15 -1.19
N GLN A 60 -3.61 5.92 -0.96
CA GLN A 60 -3.47 7.30 -1.46
C GLN A 60 -2.70 7.37 -2.79
N VAL A 61 -2.12 6.25 -3.23
CA VAL A 61 -1.39 6.12 -4.50
C VAL A 61 -2.39 5.79 -5.61
#